data_AF-A0A4Q3C0K7-F1
#
_entry.id   AF-A0A4Q3C0K7-F1
#
_cell.length_a   1.000
_cell.length_b   1.000
_cell.length_c   1.000
_cell.angle_alpha   90.00
_cell.angle_beta   90.00
_cell.angle_gamma   90.00
#
_symmetry.space_group_name_H-M   'P 1'
#
loop_
_entity.id
_entity.type
_entity.pdbx_description
1 polymer ?
#
loop_
_entity_poly.entity_id
_entity_poly.type
_entity_poly.pdbx_seq_one_letter_code
_entity_poly.pdbx_strand_id
1 'polypeptide(L)'
;MMTQLVIDIGNTFTKLGVFQQDELLFAGHYENPDNALFDNLLTKHQISKAIVSSVKKEVSGWLTALGNKMPVVNFTAGMAKGITNKYLTPATLGIDRIAAVAGAWQLYPRQSSLIIDGG
;
A
#
# COMPACT_ATOMS: atom_id res chain seq x y z
N MET A 1 -11.71 -7.78 15.62
CA MET A 1 -11.55 -6.65 14.67
C MET A 1 -10.69 -7.13 13.51
N MET A 2 -10.94 -6.68 12.28
CA MET A 2 -10.21 -7.19 11.09
C MET A 2 -8.92 -6.42 10.87
N THR A 3 -7.80 -7.14 10.82
CA THR A 3 -6.47 -6.58 10.55
C THR A 3 -6.16 -6.66 9.05
N GLN A 4 -5.53 -5.61 8.51
CA GLN A 4 -5.24 -5.45 7.09
C GLN A 4 -3.74 -5.27 6.87
N LEU A 5 -3.19 -5.88 5.83
CA LEU A 5 -1.82 -5.64 5.39
C LEU A 5 -1.79 -4.61 4.26
N VAL A 6 -0.93 -3.62 4.38
CA VAL A 6 -0.62 -2.63 3.36
C VAL A 6 0.80 -2.89 2.88
N ILE A 7 0.99 -2.98 1.57
CA ILE A 7 2.27 -3.27 0.93
C ILE A 7 2.55 -2.17 -0.09
N ASP A 8 3.66 -1.48 0.05
CA ASP A 8 4.16 -0.50 -0.91
C ASP A 8 5.49 -0.99 -1.50
N ILE A 9 5.45 -1.42 -2.77
CA ILE A 9 6.58 -1.99 -3.49
C ILE A 9 7.25 -0.87 -4.31
N GLY A 10 8.29 -0.29 -3.74
CA GLY A 10 9.19 0.64 -4.41
C GLY A 10 10.28 -0.07 -5.22
N ASN A 11 11.17 0.72 -5.81
CA ASN A 11 12.33 0.18 -6.55
C ASN A 11 13.31 -0.54 -5.60
N THR A 12 13.70 0.14 -4.52
CA THR A 12 14.68 -0.37 -3.55
C THR A 12 14.04 -1.20 -2.46
N PHE A 13 13.00 -0.66 -1.80
CA PHE A 13 12.38 -1.29 -0.65
C PHE A 13 10.91 -1.62 -0.90
N THR A 14 10.48 -2.74 -0.33
CA THR A 14 9.07 -3.04 -0.05
C THR A 14 8.77 -2.62 1.39
N LYS A 15 7.86 -1.67 1.56
CA LYS A 15 7.36 -1.23 2.86
C LYS A 15 6.10 -2.01 3.20
N LEU A 16 6.02 -2.51 4.44
CA LEU A 16 4.90 -3.26 4.97
C LEU A 16 4.29 -2.50 6.15
N GLY A 17 2.97 -2.43 6.20
CA GLY A 17 2.21 -1.89 7.33
C GLY A 17 1.05 -2.80 7.70
N VAL A 18 0.93 -3.16 8.97
CA VAL A 18 -0.21 -3.94 9.48
C VAL A 18 -1.12 -3.00 10.26
N PHE A 19 -2.36 -2.87 9.81
CA PHE A 19 -3.32 -1.93 10.38
C PHE A 19 -4.51 -2.66 10.99
N GLN A 20 -4.91 -2.22 12.19
CA GLN A 20 -6.21 -2.52 12.76
C GLN A 20 -6.99 -1.19 12.84
N GLN A 21 -8.01 -1.05 12.00
CA GLN A 21 -8.67 0.25 11.77
C GLN A 21 -7.63 1.32 11.39
N ASP A 22 -7.51 2.39 12.19
CA ASP A 22 -6.58 3.50 11.97
C ASP A 22 -5.25 3.32 12.75
N GLU A 23 -5.11 2.21 13.49
CA GLU A 23 -3.91 1.91 14.28
C GLU A 23 -2.90 1.09 13.46
N LEU A 24 -1.66 1.59 13.41
CA LEU A 24 -0.52 0.88 12.82
C LEU A 24 0.12 -0.05 13.86
N LEU A 25 -0.15 -1.34 13.77
CA LEU A 25 0.34 -2.37 14.69
C LEU A 25 1.77 -2.83 14.38
N PHE A 26 2.18 -2.72 13.12
CA PHE A 26 3.52 -3.10 12.67
C PHE A 26 3.92 -2.32 11.43
N ALA A 27 5.19 -1.92 11.36
CA ALA A 27 5.80 -1.37 10.16
C ALA A 27 7.18 -2.00 9.91
N GLY A 28 7.53 -2.21 8.65
CA GLY A 28 8.85 -2.68 8.26
C GLY A 28 9.20 -2.33 6.82
N HIS A 29 10.50 -2.29 6.52
CA HIS A 29 11.03 -2.12 5.16
C HIS A 29 11.97 -3.28 4.83
N TYR A 30 11.91 -3.78 3.60
CA TYR A 30 12.67 -4.95 3.17
C TYR A 30 13.11 -4.78 1.72
N GLU A 31 14.39 -5.03 1.42
CA GLU A 31 14.85 -5.07 0.02
C GLU A 31 14.31 -6.33 -0.69
N ASN A 32 14.38 -7.47 0.00
CA ASN A 32 14.04 -8.78 -0.54
C ASN A 32 13.12 -9.54 0.43
N PRO A 33 11.83 -9.17 0.54
CA PRO A 33 10.88 -9.93 1.36
C PRO A 33 10.64 -11.33 0.79
N ASP A 34 10.35 -12.29 1.65
CA ASP A 34 10.14 -13.70 1.31
C ASP A 34 8.86 -14.28 1.93
N ASN A 35 8.54 -15.53 1.60
CA ASN A 35 7.34 -16.20 2.11
C ASN A 35 7.33 -16.35 3.64
N ALA A 36 8.50 -16.58 4.26
CA ALA A 36 8.60 -16.78 5.69
C ALA A 36 8.23 -15.51 6.47
N LEU A 37 8.63 -14.34 5.97
CA LEU A 37 8.22 -13.05 6.50
C LEU A 37 6.70 -12.90 6.52
N PHE A 38 6.03 -13.17 5.38
CA PHE A 38 4.58 -13.04 5.31
C PHE A 38 3.89 -14.03 6.23
N ASP A 39 4.32 -15.29 6.27
CA ASP A 39 3.72 -16.33 7.12
C ASP A 39 3.77 -15.98 8.62
N ASN A 40 4.88 -15.39 9.06
CA ASN A 40 5.02 -14.86 10.41
C ASN A 40 4.06 -13.70 10.68
N LEU A 41 3.91 -12.75 9.74
CA LEU A 41 2.99 -11.63 9.88
C LEU A 41 1.53 -12.09 9.91
N LEU A 42 1.14 -13.02 9.03
CA LEU A 42 -0.21 -13.58 8.97
C LEU A 42 -0.59 -14.22 10.30
N THR A 43 0.32 -15.02 10.86
CA THR A 43 0.12 -15.75 12.12
C THR A 43 0.05 -14.79 13.31
N LYS A 44 0.95 -13.81 13.37
CA LYS A 44 1.06 -12.88 14.51
C LYS A 44 -0.11 -11.91 14.61
N HIS A 45 -0.65 -11.45 13.48
CA HIS A 45 -1.59 -10.33 13.44
C HIS A 45 -3.00 -10.67 12.94
N GLN A 46 -3.28 -11.94 12.61
CA GLN A 46 -4.59 -12.39 12.12
C GLN A 46 -5.08 -11.55 10.93
N ILE A 47 -4.20 -11.35 9.96
CA ILE A 47 -4.44 -10.50 8.78
C ILE A 47 -5.45 -11.19 7.87
N SER A 48 -6.54 -10.49 7.49
CA SER A 48 -7.62 -11.08 6.70
C SER A 48 -7.58 -10.72 5.21
N LYS A 49 -6.85 -9.66 4.84
CA LYS A 49 -6.69 -9.18 3.46
C LYS A 49 -5.49 -8.25 3.34
N ALA A 50 -5.01 -8.08 2.12
CA ALA A 50 -3.95 -7.15 1.79
C ALA A 50 -4.33 -6.17 0.67
N ILE A 51 -3.75 -4.98 0.71
CA ILE A 51 -3.73 -4.03 -0.39
C ILE A 51 -2.28 -3.74 -0.82
N VAL A 52 -2.03 -3.68 -2.12
CA VAL A 52 -0.70 -3.56 -2.70
C VAL A 52 -0.63 -2.38 -3.65
N SER A 53 0.36 -1.51 -3.46
CA SER A 53 0.83 -0.55 -4.45
C SER A 53 2.19 -1.02 -4.97
N SER A 54 2.42 -0.94 -6.28
CA SER A 54 3.70 -1.34 -6.88
C SER A 54 4.08 -0.44 -8.03
N VAL A 55 5.33 0.01 -8.05
CA VAL A 55 5.96 0.64 -9.23
C VAL A 55 6.68 -0.37 -10.12
N LYS A 56 6.85 -1.61 -9.63
CA LYS A 56 7.45 -2.73 -10.40
C LYS A 56 6.39 -3.41 -11.26
N LYS A 57 6.75 -3.73 -12.51
CA LYS A 57 5.89 -4.46 -13.45
C LYS A 57 5.85 -5.97 -13.17
N GLU A 58 6.91 -6.50 -12.58
CA GLU A 58 7.02 -7.93 -12.30
C GLU A 58 6.36 -8.28 -10.97
N VAL A 59 5.55 -9.34 -10.99
CA VAL A 59 4.94 -9.91 -9.79
C VAL A 59 5.92 -10.90 -9.18
N SER A 60 6.35 -10.64 -7.95
CA SER A 60 7.24 -11.53 -7.21
C SER A 60 6.54 -12.83 -6.82
N GLY A 61 7.32 -13.92 -6.71
CA GLY A 61 6.78 -15.23 -6.31
C GLY A 61 6.11 -15.20 -4.93
N TRP A 62 6.61 -14.39 -4.00
CA TRP A 62 6.01 -14.24 -2.67
C TRP A 62 4.64 -13.55 -2.73
N LEU A 63 4.44 -12.60 -3.66
CA LEU A 63 3.17 -11.89 -3.80
C LEU A 63 2.10 -12.83 -4.36
N THR A 64 2.47 -13.68 -5.31
CA THR A 64 1.62 -14.76 -5.80
C THR A 64 1.27 -15.74 -4.68
N ALA A 65 2.25 -16.16 -3.87
CA ALA A 65 2.02 -17.06 -2.74
C ALA A 65 1.08 -16.44 -1.69
N LEU A 66 1.20 -15.14 -1.42
CA LEU A 66 0.31 -14.40 -0.53
C LEU A 66 -1.13 -14.36 -1.08
N GLY A 67 -1.29 -14.13 -2.39
CA GLY A 67 -2.59 -14.14 -3.08
C GLY A 67 -3.31 -15.49 -3.03
N ASN A 68 -2.57 -16.60 -2.88
CA ASN A 68 -3.15 -17.93 -2.68
C ASN A 68 -3.65 -18.17 -1.25
N LYS A 69 -3.20 -17.37 -0.27
CA LYS A 69 -3.55 -17.50 1.15
C LYS A 69 -4.69 -16.58 1.57
N MET A 70 -4.81 -15.42 0.93
CA MET A 70 -5.82 -14.42 1.27
C MET A 70 -6.15 -13.51 0.08
N PRO A 71 -7.27 -12.76 0.14
CA PRO A 71 -7.56 -11.72 -0.82
C PRO A 71 -6.47 -10.64 -0.84
N VAL A 72 -5.89 -10.41 -2.01
CA VAL A 72 -4.94 -9.33 -2.29
C VAL A 72 -5.54 -8.42 -3.33
N VAL A 73 -5.64 -7.13 -3.03
CA VAL A 73 -6.19 -6.11 -3.92
C VAL A 73 -5.08 -5.16 -4.35
N ASN A 74 -4.98 -4.91 -5.66
CA ASN A 74 -4.08 -3.87 -6.15
C ASN A 74 -4.72 -2.49 -5.97
N PHE A 75 -3.99 -1.56 -5.36
CA PHE A 75 -4.38 -0.17 -5.28
C PHE A 75 -4.41 0.42 -6.68
N THR A 76 -5.48 1.15 -7.00
CA THR A 76 -5.66 1.79 -8.31
C THR A 76 -6.10 3.23 -8.11
N ALA A 77 -5.83 4.07 -9.12
CA ALA A 77 -6.18 5.49 -9.07
C ALA A 77 -7.67 5.73 -8.77
N GLY A 78 -8.54 4.84 -9.26
CA GLY A 78 -10.00 4.91 -9.04
C GLY A 78 -10.43 4.67 -7.60
N MET A 79 -9.56 4.16 -6.72
CA MET A 79 -9.85 3.98 -5.30
C MET A 79 -9.74 5.28 -4.51
N ALA A 80 -8.96 6.26 -5.01
CA ALA A 80 -8.82 7.59 -4.41
C ALA A 80 -10.04 8.50 -4.72
N LYS A 81 -11.23 8.03 -4.33
CA LYS A 81 -12.50 8.74 -4.55
C LYS A 81 -12.50 10.08 -3.81
N GLY A 82 -13.02 11.12 -4.46
CA GLY A 82 -13.07 12.48 -3.89
C GLY A 82 -11.87 13.37 -4.24
N ILE A 83 -10.87 12.83 -4.96
CA ILE A 83 -9.74 13.59 -5.48
C ILE A 83 -9.90 13.77 -6.99
N THR A 84 -9.91 15.04 -7.44
CA THR A 84 -9.91 15.37 -8.86
C THR A 84 -8.47 15.53 -9.35
N ASN A 85 -7.99 14.57 -10.14
CA ASN A 85 -6.69 14.66 -10.78
C ASN A 85 -6.73 15.68 -11.94
N LYS A 86 -6.00 16.78 -11.80
CA LYS A 86 -5.92 17.87 -12.80
C LYS A 86 -4.61 17.86 -13.62
N TYR A 87 -3.83 16.78 -13.57
CA TYR A 87 -2.70 16.63 -14.50
C TYR A 87 -3.21 16.60 -15.94
N LEU A 88 -2.41 17.12 -16.89
CA LEU A 88 -2.74 17.06 -18.31
C LEU A 88 -2.87 15.61 -18.81
N THR A 89 -2.09 14.71 -18.23
CA THR A 89 -2.11 13.26 -18.50
C THR A 89 -2.41 12.49 -17.21
N PRO A 90 -3.68 12.44 -16.74
CA PRO A 90 -4.03 11.85 -15.45
C PRO A 90 -3.58 10.40 -15.29
N ALA A 91 -3.63 9.64 -16.38
CA ALA A 91 -3.25 8.22 -16.42
C ALA A 91 -1.74 7.97 -16.25
N THR A 92 -0.89 8.99 -16.41
CA THR A 92 0.57 8.85 -16.25
C THR A 92 1.05 9.24 -14.86
N LEU A 93 0.16 9.68 -13.98
CA LEU A 93 0.54 10.00 -12.60
C LEU A 93 0.82 8.69 -11.84
N GLY A 94 1.98 8.63 -11.19
CA GLY A 94 2.37 7.49 -10.37
C GLY A 94 1.33 7.16 -9.30
N ILE A 95 1.12 5.86 -9.09
CA ILE A 95 0.09 5.38 -8.16
C ILE A 95 0.44 5.69 -6.69
N ASP A 96 1.74 5.71 -6.38
CA ASP A 96 2.33 6.17 -5.13
C ASP A 96 1.91 7.61 -4.79
N ARG A 97 1.96 8.52 -5.77
CA ARG A 97 1.53 9.91 -5.60
C ARG A 97 0.04 10.01 -5.32
N ILE A 98 -0.76 9.17 -5.97
CA ILE A 98 -2.21 9.12 -5.74
C ILE A 98 -2.50 8.59 -4.32
N ALA A 99 -1.76 7.59 -3.85
CA ALA A 99 -1.87 7.10 -2.48
C ALA A 99 -1.50 8.19 -1.46
N ALA A 100 -0.44 8.95 -1.70
CA ALA A 100 -0.02 10.04 -0.82
C ALA A 100 -1.07 11.16 -0.75
N VAL A 101 -1.69 11.53 -1.88
CA VAL A 101 -2.78 12.51 -1.90
C VAL A 101 -4.03 11.96 -1.20
N ALA A 102 -4.36 10.69 -1.37
CA ALA A 102 -5.46 10.04 -0.64
C ALA A 102 -5.24 10.07 0.88
N GLY A 103 -4.03 9.77 1.34
CA GLY A 103 -3.64 9.88 2.74
C GLY A 103 -3.77 11.31 3.26
N ALA A 104 -3.24 12.30 2.53
CA ALA A 104 -3.32 13.70 2.92
C ALA A 104 -4.78 14.21 2.95
N TRP A 105 -5.60 13.83 1.97
CA TRP A 105 -7.04 14.16 1.93
C TRP A 105 -7.74 13.68 3.21
N GLN A 106 -7.43 12.46 3.66
CA GLN A 106 -8.06 11.84 4.83
C GLN A 106 -7.56 12.44 6.15
N LEU A 107 -6.25 12.66 6.26
CA LEU A 107 -5.62 13.19 7.49
C LEU A 107 -5.88 14.69 7.68
N TYR A 108 -5.98 15.46 6.59
CA TYR A 108 -6.13 16.91 6.60
C TYR A 108 -7.36 17.36 5.79
N PRO A 109 -8.58 17.00 6.23
CA PRO A 109 -9.78 17.26 5.46
C PRO A 109 -10.02 18.76 5.29
N ARG A 110 -10.35 19.17 4.05
CA ARG A 110 -10.63 20.57 3.64
C ARG A 110 -9.45 21.54 3.81
N GLN A 111 -8.21 21.03 3.78
CA GLN A 111 -7.00 21.84 3.84
C GLN A 111 -6.20 21.77 2.54
N SER A 112 -5.59 22.89 2.15
CA SER A 112 -4.58 22.90 1.09
C SER A 112 -3.31 22.22 1.63
N SER A 113 -2.88 21.14 0.97
CA SER A 113 -1.72 20.36 1.39
C SER A 113 -0.64 20.36 0.31
N LEU A 114 0.63 20.49 0.73
CA LEU A 114 1.81 20.21 -0.09
C LEU A 114 2.43 18.91 0.42
N ILE A 115 2.58 17.93 -0.47
CA ILE A 115 3.18 16.63 -0.15
C ILE A 115 4.59 16.61 -0.74
N ILE A 116 5.58 16.30 0.09
CA ILE A 116 6.97 16.16 -0.31
C ILE A 116 7.40 14.75 0.06
N ASP A 117 7.82 13.97 -0.94
CA ASP A 117 8.36 12.62 -0.78
C ASP A 117 9.86 12.62 -1.09
N GLY A 118 10.66 12.07 -0.17
CA GLY A 118 12.12 12.08 -0.20
C GLY A 118 12.75 10.84 -0.83
N GLY A 119 11.95 9.89 -1.33
CA GLY A 119 12.43 8.60 -1.83
C GLY A 119 12.63 7.56 -0.73
#